data_AF-A0A2G9T3B1-F1
#
_entry.id   AF-A0A2G9T3B1-F1
#
_cell.length_a   1.000
_cell.length_b   1.000
_cell.length_c   1.000
_cell.angle_alpha   90.00
_cell.angle_beta   90.00
_cell.angle_gamma   90.00
#
_symmetry.space_group_name_H-M   'P 1'
#
loop_
_entity.id
_entity.type
_entity.pdbx_description
1 polymer ?
#
loop_
_entity_poly.entity_id
_entity_poly.type
_entity_poly.pdbx_seq_one_letter_code
_entity_poly.pdbx_strand_id
1 'polypeptide(L)'
;EAVKKLKKRRDQFLHDVNIILSEGASGVELKRSLLAQYCKMVLHGVFPIRDASFVLRYYCEFYTDFGDILKQLLYKCRDLNFVACAKAVTRSLTDVYESIRMNTGLEFVDPLSDAFHQLRDLAKRFAVAFGNDHIKNREAVAVVH
;
A
#
# COMPACT_ATOMS: atom_id res chain seq x y z
N GLU A 1 12.84 -5.50 21.15
CA GLU A 1 12.88 -6.89 20.63
C GLU A 1 11.60 -7.34 19.91
N ALA A 2 10.41 -7.00 20.41
CA ALA A 2 9.12 -7.35 19.77
C ALA A 2 9.01 -6.92 18.28
N VAL A 3 9.48 -5.71 17.94
CA VAL A 3 9.48 -5.19 16.56
C VAL A 3 10.36 -6.02 15.61
N LYS A 4 11.53 -6.49 16.06
CA LYS A 4 12.39 -7.38 15.25
C LYS A 4 11.72 -8.75 15.02
N LYS A 5 11.00 -9.25 16.02
CA LYS A 5 10.26 -10.52 15.97
C LYS A 5 9.09 -10.45 14.99
N LEU A 6 8.36 -9.34 14.97
CA LEU A 6 7.30 -9.07 13.98
C LEU A 6 7.86 -8.92 12.57
N LYS A 7 8.97 -8.20 12.41
CA LYS A 7 9.65 -8.06 11.11
C LYS A 7 10.11 -9.42 10.57
N LYS A 8 10.72 -10.25 11.43
CA LYS A 8 11.09 -11.64 11.09
C LYS A 8 9.88 -12.50 10.71
N ARG A 9 8.76 -12.40 11.44
CA ARG A 9 7.52 -13.13 11.10
C ARG A 9 6.90 -12.67 9.79
N ARG A 10 6.93 -11.36 9.51
CA ARG A 10 6.52 -10.79 8.22
C ARG A 10 7.41 -11.30 7.10
N ASP A 11 8.72 -11.26 7.28
CA ASP A 11 9.69 -11.68 6.25
C ASP A 11 9.60 -13.20 6.01
N GLN A 12 9.39 -14.00 7.08
CA GLN A 12 9.09 -15.43 6.97
C GLN A 12 7.76 -15.69 6.24
N PHE A 13 6.70 -14.96 6.59
CA PHE A 13 5.41 -15.10 5.90
C PHE A 13 5.55 -14.76 4.41
N LEU A 14 6.25 -13.67 4.07
CA LEU A 14 6.51 -13.32 2.67
C LEU A 14 7.33 -14.40 1.95
N HIS A 15 8.28 -15.04 2.62
CA HIS A 15 9.05 -16.16 2.09
C HIS A 15 8.19 -17.41 1.86
N ASP A 16 7.37 -17.80 2.84
CA ASP A 16 6.48 -18.95 2.75
C ASP A 16 5.44 -18.75 1.63
N VAL A 17 4.92 -17.52 1.50
CA VAL A 17 4.06 -17.12 0.39
C VAL A 17 4.78 -17.25 -0.95
N ASN A 18 6.05 -16.88 -1.03
CA ASN A 18 6.84 -17.01 -2.25
C ASN A 18 7.08 -18.49 -2.62
N ILE A 19 7.33 -19.36 -1.64
CA ILE A 19 7.45 -20.81 -1.84
C ILE A 19 6.14 -21.39 -2.39
N ILE A 20 5.00 -21.02 -1.80
CA ILE A 20 3.66 -21.44 -2.24
C ILE A 20 3.38 -21.00 -3.68
N LEU A 21 3.86 -19.82 -4.08
CA LEU A 21 3.73 -19.33 -5.47
C LEU A 21 4.59 -20.11 -6.46
N SER A 22 5.73 -20.67 -6.03
CA SER A 22 6.64 -21.45 -6.88
C SER A 22 6.25 -22.92 -7.06
N GLU A 23 5.47 -23.52 -6.16
CA GLU A 23 5.25 -24.98 -6.13
C GLU A 23 3.94 -25.51 -6.74
N GLY A 24 3.14 -24.66 -7.41
CA GLY A 24 2.09 -25.16 -8.32
C GLY A 24 0.66 -24.86 -7.89
N ALA A 25 0.17 -23.73 -8.39
CA ALA A 25 -1.22 -23.42 -8.78
C ALA A 25 -1.21 -21.95 -9.26
N SER A 26 -0.44 -21.65 -10.30
CA SER A 26 -0.13 -20.25 -10.67
C SER A 26 -1.29 -19.60 -11.45
N GLY A 27 -2.42 -19.38 -10.76
CA GLY A 27 -3.54 -18.57 -11.21
C GLY A 27 -3.62 -17.24 -10.46
N VAL A 28 -4.32 -16.27 -11.04
CA VAL A 28 -4.60 -14.96 -10.42
C VAL A 28 -5.34 -15.15 -9.08
N GLU A 29 -6.14 -16.20 -8.94
CA GLU A 29 -6.90 -16.54 -7.73
C GLU A 29 -6.02 -16.82 -6.51
N LEU A 30 -4.89 -17.52 -6.68
CA LEU A 30 -3.96 -17.78 -5.57
C LEU A 30 -3.34 -16.46 -5.09
N LYS A 31 -2.89 -15.62 -6.02
CA LYS A 31 -2.34 -14.28 -5.71
C LYS A 31 -3.39 -13.41 -4.99
N ARG A 32 -4.66 -13.46 -5.44
CA ARG A 32 -5.78 -12.77 -4.79
C ARG A 32 -6.00 -13.27 -3.36
N SER A 33 -5.97 -14.58 -3.14
CA SER A 33 -6.12 -15.19 -1.80
C SER A 33 -5.01 -14.75 -0.84
N LEU A 34 -3.77 -14.78 -1.31
CA LEU A 34 -2.59 -14.37 -0.54
C LEU A 34 -2.64 -12.88 -0.16
N LEU A 35 -2.98 -12.03 -1.13
CA LEU A 35 -3.17 -10.60 -0.88
C LEU A 35 -4.30 -10.36 0.14
N ALA A 36 -5.43 -11.06 0.01
CA ALA A 36 -6.54 -10.93 0.95
C ALA A 36 -6.13 -11.35 2.38
N GLN A 37 -5.32 -12.41 2.53
CA GLN A 37 -4.78 -12.82 3.82
C GLN A 37 -3.83 -11.77 4.42
N TYR A 38 -2.95 -11.19 3.60
CA TYR A 38 -2.11 -10.06 4.00
C TYR A 38 -2.96 -8.87 4.50
N CYS A 39 -3.98 -8.48 3.73
CA CYS A 39 -4.90 -7.42 4.12
C CYS A 39 -5.59 -7.71 5.46
N LYS A 40 -6.03 -8.95 5.71
CA LYS A 40 -6.62 -9.35 6.99
C LYS A 40 -5.64 -9.16 8.16
N MET A 41 -4.36 -9.52 8.00
CA MET A 41 -3.37 -9.31 9.07
C MET A 41 -3.18 -7.84 9.42
N VAL A 42 -3.22 -6.94 8.44
CA VAL A 42 -3.19 -5.49 8.68
C VAL A 42 -4.46 -5.04 9.41
N LEU A 43 -5.64 -5.44 8.91
CA LEU A 43 -6.93 -4.99 9.44
C LEU A 43 -7.22 -5.52 10.85
N HIS A 44 -6.68 -6.67 11.21
CA HIS A 44 -6.78 -7.23 12.56
C HIS A 44 -5.62 -6.83 13.49
N GLY A 45 -4.75 -5.90 13.05
CA GLY A 45 -3.70 -5.34 13.89
C GLY A 45 -2.50 -6.28 14.15
N VAL A 46 -2.42 -7.41 13.45
CA VAL A 46 -1.23 -8.27 13.46
C VAL A 46 -0.05 -7.51 12.84
N PHE A 47 -0.32 -6.75 11.78
CA PHE A 47 0.58 -5.75 11.22
C PHE A 47 0.05 -4.34 11.47
N PRO A 48 0.92 -3.35 11.73
CA PRO A 48 0.50 -1.96 11.86
C PRO A 48 -0.11 -1.47 10.54
N ILE A 49 -1.08 -0.56 10.60
CA ILE A 49 -1.74 0.03 9.41
C ILE A 49 -0.74 0.62 8.41
N ARG A 50 0.40 1.14 8.89
CA ARG A 50 1.48 1.64 8.02
C ARG A 50 1.98 0.57 7.04
N ASP A 51 1.96 -0.71 7.39
CA ASP A 51 2.41 -1.79 6.52
C ASP A 51 1.47 -2.00 5.32
N ALA A 52 0.23 -1.48 5.35
CA ALA A 52 -0.64 -1.42 4.16
C ALA A 52 0.06 -0.74 2.95
N SER A 53 1.00 0.18 3.21
CA SER A 53 1.76 0.86 2.16
C SER A 53 2.47 -0.09 1.19
N PHE A 54 2.88 -1.26 1.69
CA PHE A 54 3.59 -2.27 0.91
C PHE A 54 2.78 -2.76 -0.29
N VAL A 55 1.45 -2.88 -0.14
CA VAL A 55 0.55 -3.35 -1.20
C VAL A 55 -0.22 -2.21 -1.86
N LEU A 56 -0.53 -1.14 -1.13
CA LEU A 56 -1.27 0.01 -1.65
C LEU A 56 -0.51 0.74 -2.77
N ARG A 57 0.82 0.72 -2.75
CA ARG A 57 1.64 1.31 -3.83
C ARG A 57 1.35 0.74 -5.23
N TYR A 58 0.81 -0.47 -5.31
CA TYR A 58 0.48 -1.14 -6.58
C TYR A 58 -1.00 -0.98 -6.99
N TYR A 59 -1.75 -0.10 -6.33
CA TYR A 59 -3.21 -0.04 -6.49
C TYR A 59 -3.65 0.31 -7.92
N CYS A 60 -2.95 1.20 -8.62
CA CYS A 60 -3.24 1.49 -10.03
C CYS A 60 -2.71 0.41 -10.97
N GLU A 61 -1.47 -0.07 -10.74
CA GLU A 61 -0.78 -1.02 -11.62
C GLU A 61 -1.53 -2.34 -11.79
N PHE A 62 -2.09 -2.88 -10.71
CA PHE A 62 -2.86 -4.12 -10.75
C PHE A 62 -4.34 -3.92 -10.44
N TYR A 63 -4.90 -2.80 -10.90
CA TYR A 63 -6.29 -2.45 -10.61
C TYR A 63 -7.29 -3.52 -11.10
N THR A 64 -7.07 -4.08 -12.29
CA THR A 64 -7.95 -5.08 -12.89
C THR A 64 -8.04 -6.35 -12.04
N ASP A 65 -6.89 -6.83 -11.55
CA ASP A 65 -6.81 -8.14 -10.88
C ASP A 65 -6.94 -8.07 -9.36
N PHE A 66 -6.62 -6.94 -8.72
CA PHE A 66 -6.60 -6.83 -7.25
C PHE A 66 -7.23 -5.53 -6.72
N GLY A 67 -7.78 -4.68 -7.60
CA GLY A 67 -8.26 -3.35 -7.24
C GLY A 67 -9.38 -3.37 -6.21
N ASP A 68 -10.25 -4.39 -6.22
CA ASP A 68 -11.32 -4.58 -5.23
C ASP A 68 -10.75 -4.87 -3.83
N ILE A 69 -9.76 -5.76 -3.72
CA ILE A 69 -9.11 -6.12 -2.46
C ILE A 69 -8.35 -4.91 -1.88
N LEU A 70 -7.58 -4.22 -2.72
CA LEU A 70 -6.80 -3.04 -2.32
C LEU A 70 -7.72 -1.86 -1.95
N LYS A 71 -8.82 -1.67 -2.68
CA LYS A 71 -9.87 -0.71 -2.30
C LYS A 71 -10.43 -1.03 -0.93
N GLN A 72 -10.81 -2.29 -0.69
CA GLN A 72 -11.37 -2.67 0.60
C GLN A 72 -10.39 -2.45 1.76
N LEU A 73 -9.10 -2.79 1.56
CA LEU A 73 -8.04 -2.52 2.53
C LEU A 73 -7.96 -1.02 2.86
N LEU A 74 -7.90 -0.16 1.84
CA LEU A 74 -7.77 1.29 2.00
C LEU A 74 -8.92 1.87 2.83
N TYR A 75 -10.16 1.57 2.46
CA TYR A 75 -11.34 2.11 3.15
C TYR A 75 -11.45 1.57 4.58
N LYS A 76 -11.18 0.28 4.81
CA LYS A 76 -11.20 -0.28 6.17
C LYS A 76 -10.07 0.26 7.05
N CYS A 77 -8.85 0.43 6.53
CA CYS A 77 -7.76 1.07 7.27
C CYS A 77 -8.11 2.50 7.67
N ARG A 78 -8.74 3.26 6.76
CA ARG A 78 -9.22 4.63 7.03
C ARG A 78 -10.27 4.64 8.14
N ASP A 79 -11.23 3.73 8.10
CA ASP A 79 -12.30 3.64 9.09
C ASP A 79 -11.77 3.21 10.47
N LEU A 80 -10.78 2.31 10.50
CA LEU A 80 -10.10 1.88 11.72
C LEU A 80 -9.26 3.00 12.35
N ASN A 81 -8.43 3.68 11.54
CA ASN A 81 -7.61 4.78 12.00
C ASN A 81 -7.25 5.71 10.84
N PHE A 82 -7.94 6.84 10.79
CA PHE A 82 -7.85 7.82 9.72
C PHE A 82 -6.40 8.34 9.52
N VAL A 83 -5.75 8.77 10.60
CA VAL A 83 -4.40 9.35 10.57
C VAL A 83 -3.35 8.30 10.20
N ALA A 84 -3.44 7.08 10.75
CA ALA A 84 -2.52 6.00 10.40
C ALA A 84 -2.67 5.56 8.93
N CYS A 85 -3.91 5.56 8.42
CA CYS A 85 -4.18 5.29 7.01
C CYS A 85 -3.59 6.38 6.10
N ALA A 86 -3.76 7.67 6.46
CA ALA A 86 -3.14 8.78 5.74
C ALA A 86 -1.61 8.64 5.67
N LYS A 87 -0.95 8.30 6.80
CA LYS A 87 0.49 7.99 6.83
C LYS A 87 0.88 6.82 5.92
N ALA A 88 0.07 5.76 5.86
CA ALA A 88 0.31 4.61 4.99
C ALA A 88 0.18 4.99 3.50
N VAL A 89 -0.80 5.84 3.17
CA VAL A 89 -0.98 6.38 1.81
C VAL A 89 0.21 7.24 1.41
N THR A 90 0.63 8.19 2.26
CA THR A 90 1.82 9.01 2.00
C THR A 90 3.05 8.14 1.79
N ARG A 91 3.26 7.13 2.65
CA ARG A 91 4.37 6.20 2.52
C ARG A 91 4.36 5.46 1.18
N SER A 92 3.18 5.01 0.74
CA SER A 92 3.02 4.36 -0.58
C SER A 92 3.50 5.27 -1.71
N LEU A 93 3.08 6.54 -1.70
CA LEU A 93 3.45 7.52 -2.73
C LEU A 93 4.95 7.84 -2.68
N THR A 94 5.53 8.00 -1.48
CA THR A 94 6.96 8.21 -1.29
C THR A 94 7.78 7.02 -1.81
N ASP A 95 7.39 5.79 -1.46
CA ASP A 95 8.10 4.58 -1.90
C ASP A 95 8.06 4.43 -3.44
N VAL A 96 6.96 4.81 -4.10
CA VAL A 96 6.86 4.82 -5.57
C VAL A 96 7.75 5.91 -6.17
N TYR A 97 7.73 7.13 -5.62
CA TYR A 97 8.60 8.21 -6.07
C TYR A 97 10.09 7.82 -5.97
N GLU A 98 10.49 7.25 -4.83
CA GLU A 98 11.86 6.76 -4.63
C GLU A 98 12.22 5.64 -5.60
N SER A 99 11.29 4.73 -5.90
CA SER A 99 11.47 3.68 -6.90
C SER A 99 11.71 4.25 -8.30
N ILE A 100 10.91 5.24 -8.73
CA ILE A 100 11.08 5.91 -10.03
C ILE A 100 12.45 6.62 -10.08
N ARG A 101 12.82 7.33 -9.01
CA ARG A 101 14.11 8.00 -8.90
C ARG A 101 15.28 7.01 -8.99
N MET A 102 15.20 5.91 -8.26
CA MET A 102 16.23 4.85 -8.27
C MET A 102 16.37 4.19 -9.64
N ASN A 103 15.26 3.91 -10.33
CA ASN A 103 15.27 3.27 -11.65
C ASN A 103 15.82 4.18 -12.76
N THR A 104 15.63 5.50 -12.65
CA THR A 104 16.16 6.48 -13.61
C THR A 104 17.61 6.87 -13.31
N GLY A 105 18.08 6.66 -12.08
CA GLY A 105 19.41 7.09 -11.62
C GLY A 105 19.55 8.61 -11.48
N LEU A 106 18.43 9.34 -11.54
CA LEU A 106 18.40 10.80 -11.44
C LEU A 106 18.23 11.25 -9.99
N GLU A 107 18.65 12.47 -9.67
CA GLU A 107 18.45 13.07 -8.35
C GLU A 107 16.98 13.40 -8.07
N PHE A 108 16.23 13.72 -9.13
CA PHE A 108 14.81 14.07 -9.07
C PHE A 108 14.03 13.33 -10.16
N VAL A 109 12.75 13.09 -9.89
CA VAL A 109 11.82 12.54 -10.89
C VAL A 109 11.29 13.67 -11.76
N ASP A 110 11.40 13.51 -13.09
CA ASP A 110 10.83 14.46 -14.07
C ASP A 110 9.29 14.53 -13.94
N PRO A 111 8.72 15.71 -13.63
CA PRO A 111 7.27 15.89 -13.49
C PRO A 111 6.47 15.64 -14.77
N LEU A 112 7.12 15.67 -15.94
CA LEU A 112 6.48 15.40 -17.23
C LEU A 112 6.55 13.93 -17.64
N SER A 113 7.31 13.10 -16.94
CA SER A 113 7.46 11.68 -17.25
C SER A 113 6.16 10.88 -17.04
N ASP A 114 5.96 9.83 -17.83
CA ASP A 114 4.83 8.92 -17.69
C ASP A 114 4.79 8.26 -16.30
N ALA A 115 5.96 7.93 -15.75
CA ALA A 115 6.08 7.35 -14.41
C ALA A 115 5.54 8.32 -13.33
N PHE A 116 5.84 9.61 -13.44
CA PHE A 116 5.29 10.61 -12.53
C PHE A 116 3.79 10.82 -12.74
N HIS A 117 3.29 10.74 -13.97
CA HIS A 117 1.86 10.78 -14.25
C HIS A 117 1.11 9.61 -13.58
N GLN A 118 1.66 8.39 -13.64
CA GLN A 118 1.11 7.22 -12.95
C GLN A 118 1.10 7.40 -11.42
N LEU A 119 2.16 7.97 -10.84
CA LEU A 119 2.21 8.32 -9.42
C LEU A 119 1.12 9.35 -9.06
N ARG A 120 0.88 10.36 -9.90
CA ARG A 120 -0.21 11.33 -9.70
C ARG A 120 -1.58 10.66 -9.75
N ASP A 121 -1.79 9.72 -10.65
CA ASP A 121 -3.06 9.01 -10.74
C ASP A 121 -3.30 8.09 -9.54
N LEU A 122 -2.25 7.46 -9.01
CA LEU A 122 -2.30 6.77 -7.73
C LEU A 122 -2.70 7.72 -6.58
N ALA A 123 -2.08 8.91 -6.52
CA ALA A 123 -2.42 9.92 -5.51
C ALA A 123 -3.88 10.38 -5.60
N LYS A 124 -4.38 10.67 -6.82
CA LYS A 124 -5.78 11.03 -7.06
C LYS A 124 -6.73 9.92 -6.57
N ARG A 125 -6.40 8.67 -6.88
CA ARG A 125 -7.20 7.51 -6.48
C ARG A 125 -7.26 7.35 -4.96
N PHE A 126 -6.16 7.61 -4.24
CA PHE A 126 -6.19 7.65 -2.78
C PHE A 126 -7.03 8.80 -2.24
N ALA A 127 -6.96 9.99 -2.84
CA ALA A 127 -7.72 11.16 -2.39
C ALA A 127 -9.24 10.90 -2.36
N VAL A 128 -9.76 10.13 -3.32
CA VAL A 128 -11.18 9.71 -3.36
C VAL A 128 -11.61 8.97 -2.08
N ALA A 129 -10.69 8.25 -1.43
CA ALA A 129 -10.98 7.55 -0.18
C ALA A 129 -11.08 8.49 1.03
N PHE A 130 -10.53 9.69 1.01
CA PHE A 130 -10.58 10.60 2.17
C PHE A 130 -11.77 11.58 2.14
N GLY A 131 -12.39 11.79 0.97
CA GLY A 131 -13.64 12.55 0.84
C GLY A 131 -13.56 14.00 1.35
N ASN A 132 -14.71 14.60 1.67
CA ASN A 132 -14.86 16.00 2.09
C ASN A 132 -15.06 16.19 3.61
N ASP A 133 -14.70 15.21 4.44
CA ASP A 133 -14.76 15.40 5.91
C ASP A 133 -13.62 16.32 6.36
N HIS A 134 -13.88 17.63 6.28
CA HIS A 134 -12.90 18.68 6.51
C HIS A 134 -12.26 18.61 7.91
N ILE A 135 -12.96 18.07 8.92
CA ILE A 135 -12.45 17.99 10.29
C ILE A 135 -11.38 16.89 10.38
N LYS A 136 -11.70 15.66 9.95
CA LYS A 136 -10.73 14.56 9.95
C LYS A 136 -9.59 14.82 8.96
N ASN A 137 -9.92 15.36 7.78
CA ASN A 137 -8.92 15.74 6.78
C ASN A 137 -7.92 16.76 7.35
N ARG A 138 -8.37 17.77 8.11
CA ARG A 138 -7.48 18.78 8.69
C ARG A 138 -6.43 18.16 9.62
N GLU A 139 -6.83 17.23 10.46
CA GLU A 139 -5.91 16.54 11.38
C GLU A 139 -4.90 15.66 10.61
N ALA A 140 -5.36 14.89 9.63
CA ALA A 140 -4.45 14.07 8.83
C ALA A 140 -3.50 14.90 7.98
N VAL A 141 -3.98 15.97 7.34
CA VAL A 141 -3.16 16.91 6.56
C VAL A 141 -2.09 17.53 7.45
N ALA A 142 -2.43 18.02 8.64
CA ALA A 142 -1.46 18.59 9.59
C ALA A 142 -0.40 17.58 10.07
N VAL A 143 -0.69 16.28 10.00
CA VAL A 143 0.25 15.21 10.39
C VAL A 143 1.07 14.69 9.20
N VAL A 144 0.59 14.90 7.97
CA VAL A 144 1.20 14.39 6.74
C VAL A 144 2.05 15.45 6.02
N HIS A 145 1.60 16.70 6.02
CA HIS A 145 2.31 17.86 5.45
C HIS A 145 3.22 18.50 6.50
#